data_AF-A0A537HWJ9-F1
#
_entry.id   AF-A0A537HWJ9-F1
#
_cell.length_a   1.000
_cell.length_b   1.000
_cell.length_c   1.000
_cell.angle_alpha   90.00
_cell.angle_beta   90.00
_cell.angle_gamma   90.00
#
_symmetry.space_group_name_H-M   'P 1'
#
loop_
_entity.id
_entity.type
_entity.pdbx_description
1 polymer ?
#
loop_
_entity_poly.entity_id
_entity_poly.type
_entity_poly.pdbx_seq_one_letter_code
_entity_poly.pdbx_strand_id
1 'polypeptide(L)'
;MNFDRNTIIGFALLGVLFVGFFWINSRDQKKNQAIQLEILQKKQREDSIKKANAPKVDSATAKIDSLHADSANKISKAGNFQNAITGTEKITVVENDLLRISFTNKGGRPKFVELKNFKTRDSNLVKLAGTDYDKLSYPINTAEGKVADITDFFFSDPVITTNTDGSKTVSFSLPSSDSSGSIPVKHVYILKKDDYMIDFNVEMNGANKLLTGGVMNLNWNYKAVAQESDFDYDKQNTQIGFVMDDEFDYYNIAKRSEKEFDKSVKWLAVRQRFFNTILVAKNNFKGGKMSWVLPSDSQRTVVQFDANLKVEMPATGNQTAAFSIYYGPSDYKLLRKYDMNMGKLINLGQGFYTFVRPINKYLIIPIFDFFRNNVVSMGLVIALLTFIIRLLISPLTYTSYLSGAKMKALRPEIAKLKEKFGADQQAMSMEQMKLFREAGVNPLGGCIPALLQIPIFFALFSFFNSNVALRGESFWFANDLSVYDSVIHFGFNIPILGNHISIFNLTATITSFLISIYSMSMTPDQSNPVLKYMPYIFPVFLLFFFNRLPAALTWYYTVSNAVTLLIQIVIQKYIIDHDKILVKIEANRKKPKTKSKWQERFEQVQEQQKKMKQVQQKGKK
;
A
#
# COMPACT_ATOMS: atom_id res chain seq x y z
N MET A 1 -39.89 -23.41 -8.63
CA MET A 1 -38.42 -23.53 -8.44
C MET A 1 -38.20 -24.03 -7.02
N ASN A 2 -38.03 -25.34 -6.83
CA ASN A 2 -37.78 -25.91 -5.51
C ASN A 2 -36.27 -25.87 -5.25
N PHE A 3 -35.80 -24.81 -4.56
CA PHE A 3 -34.43 -24.78 -4.05
C PHE A 3 -34.31 -25.83 -2.93
N ASP A 4 -33.39 -26.77 -3.09
CA ASP A 4 -33.10 -27.79 -2.07
C ASP A 4 -32.64 -27.10 -0.77
N ARG A 5 -33.17 -27.55 0.38
CA ARG A 5 -32.92 -26.97 1.71
C ARG A 5 -31.44 -26.94 2.03
N ASN A 6 -30.69 -27.94 1.57
CA ASN A 6 -29.24 -28.02 1.72
C ASN A 6 -28.49 -26.99 0.87
N THR A 7 -29.07 -26.56 -0.25
CA THR A 7 -28.53 -25.51 -1.12
C THR A 7 -28.73 -24.13 -0.48
N ILE A 8 -29.90 -23.89 0.13
CA ILE A 8 -30.17 -22.67 0.91
C ILE A 8 -29.26 -22.59 2.14
N ILE A 9 -29.07 -23.72 2.84
CA ILE A 9 -28.14 -23.82 3.98
C ILE A 9 -26.68 -23.62 3.52
N GLY A 10 -26.30 -24.13 2.35
CA GLY A 10 -24.98 -23.90 1.76
C GLY A 10 -24.73 -22.42 1.43
N PHE A 11 -25.71 -21.73 0.84
CA PHE A 11 -25.65 -20.28 0.61
C PHE A 11 -25.67 -19.48 1.90
N ALA A 12 -26.45 -19.90 2.90
CA ALA A 12 -26.46 -19.29 4.22
C ALA A 12 -25.13 -19.49 4.94
N LEU A 13 -24.49 -20.66 4.82
CA LEU A 13 -23.19 -20.95 5.42
C LEU A 13 -22.05 -20.24 4.71
N LEU A 14 -22.03 -20.21 3.37
CA LEU A 14 -21.04 -19.43 2.61
C LEU A 14 -21.25 -17.93 2.86
N GLY A 15 -22.50 -17.48 2.88
CA GLY A 15 -22.89 -16.14 3.29
C GLY A 15 -22.45 -15.82 4.71
N VAL A 16 -22.63 -16.72 5.69
CA VAL A 16 -22.19 -16.56 7.08
C VAL A 16 -20.68 -16.68 7.23
N LEU A 17 -19.97 -17.41 6.38
CA LEU A 17 -18.52 -17.54 6.40
C LEU A 17 -17.87 -16.32 5.74
N PHE A 18 -18.44 -15.78 4.66
CA PHE A 18 -18.03 -14.52 4.06
C PHE A 18 -18.43 -13.31 4.91
N VAL A 19 -19.68 -13.25 5.39
CA VAL A 19 -20.13 -12.27 6.38
C VAL A 19 -19.35 -12.44 7.67
N GLY A 20 -18.96 -13.65 8.07
CA GLY A 20 -18.13 -13.91 9.25
C GLY A 20 -16.68 -13.47 9.07
N PHE A 21 -16.08 -13.73 7.90
CA PHE A 21 -14.77 -13.21 7.51
C PHE A 21 -14.78 -11.67 7.47
N PHE A 22 -15.80 -11.07 6.85
CA PHE A 22 -15.99 -9.62 6.81
C PHE A 22 -16.50 -9.03 8.13
N TRP A 23 -17.16 -9.79 8.99
CA TRP A 23 -17.58 -9.38 10.33
C TRP A 23 -16.40 -9.44 11.26
N ILE A 24 -15.49 -10.40 11.14
CA ILE A 24 -14.20 -10.37 11.84
C ILE A 24 -13.38 -9.18 11.34
N ASN A 25 -13.24 -8.97 10.03
CA ASN A 25 -12.50 -7.84 9.47
C ASN A 25 -13.15 -6.47 9.81
N SER A 26 -14.48 -6.38 9.79
CA SER A 26 -15.22 -5.17 10.16
C SER A 26 -15.40 -5.02 11.67
N ARG A 27 -15.30 -6.09 12.46
CA ARG A 27 -15.21 -6.04 13.91
C ARG A 27 -13.81 -5.65 14.33
N ASP A 28 -12.77 -6.02 13.60
CA ASP A 28 -11.44 -5.43 13.75
C ASP A 28 -11.50 -3.93 13.42
N GLN A 29 -12.20 -3.53 12.34
CA GLN A 29 -12.44 -2.11 12.03
C GLN A 29 -13.22 -1.38 13.14
N LYS A 30 -14.35 -1.94 13.60
CA LYS A 30 -15.21 -1.37 14.66
C LYS A 30 -14.56 -1.42 16.04
N LYS A 31 -13.77 -2.44 16.35
CA LYS A 31 -13.01 -2.57 17.59
C LYS A 31 -11.87 -1.57 17.59
N ASN A 32 -11.20 -1.36 16.46
CA ASN A 32 -10.22 -0.28 16.31
C ASN A 32 -10.88 1.11 16.42
N GLN A 33 -12.07 1.30 15.83
CA GLN A 33 -12.87 2.52 15.98
C GLN A 33 -13.36 2.73 17.43
N ALA A 34 -13.80 1.66 18.11
CA ALA A 34 -14.27 1.70 19.49
C ALA A 34 -13.12 1.96 20.47
N ILE A 35 -11.95 1.34 20.25
CA ILE A 35 -10.71 1.64 20.99
C ILE A 35 -10.32 3.10 20.78
N GLN A 36 -10.44 3.63 19.56
CA GLN A 36 -10.21 5.06 19.29
C GLN A 36 -11.21 5.97 20.01
N LEU A 37 -12.50 5.63 20.00
CA LEU A 37 -13.54 6.37 20.71
C LEU A 37 -13.33 6.32 22.23
N GLU A 38 -12.90 5.18 22.77
CA GLU A 38 -12.61 5.03 24.20
C GLU A 38 -11.37 5.84 24.63
N ILE A 39 -10.30 5.84 23.80
CA ILE A 39 -9.12 6.69 24.00
C ILE A 39 -9.51 8.17 23.94
N LEU A 40 -10.37 8.56 22.97
CA LEU A 40 -10.85 9.92 22.83
C LEU A 40 -11.72 10.36 24.02
N GLN A 41 -12.61 9.48 24.51
CA GLN A 41 -13.45 9.73 25.68
C GLN A 41 -12.61 9.83 26.96
N LYS A 42 -11.60 8.96 27.13
CA LYS A 42 -10.65 9.06 28.25
C LYS A 42 -9.89 10.40 28.22
N LYS A 43 -9.41 10.80 27.05
CA LYS A 43 -8.71 12.08 26.85
C LYS A 43 -9.63 13.29 27.07
N GLN A 44 -10.87 13.24 26.58
CA GLN A 44 -11.88 14.28 26.83
C GLN A 44 -12.26 14.36 28.31
N ARG A 45 -12.34 13.23 29.01
CA ARG A 45 -12.62 13.17 30.44
C ARG A 45 -11.45 13.74 31.25
N GLU A 46 -10.22 13.41 30.89
CA GLU A 46 -9.02 14.00 31.47
C GLU A 46 -8.94 15.51 31.20
N ASP A 47 -9.22 15.95 29.98
CA ASP A 47 -9.24 17.36 29.61
C ASP A 47 -10.37 18.13 30.32
N SER A 48 -11.52 17.49 30.53
CA SER A 48 -12.63 18.07 31.30
C SER A 48 -12.32 18.16 32.79
N ILE A 49 -11.65 17.14 33.37
CA ILE A 49 -11.17 17.17 34.76
C ILE A 49 -10.10 18.26 34.93
N LYS A 50 -9.17 18.40 33.98
CA LYS A 50 -8.17 19.48 33.97
C LYS A 50 -8.80 20.86 33.84
N LYS A 51 -9.84 21.02 33.01
CA LYS A 51 -10.58 22.29 32.88
C LYS A 51 -11.43 22.61 34.10
N ALA A 52 -12.01 21.61 34.76
CA ALA A 52 -12.81 21.79 35.98
C ALA A 52 -11.93 22.14 37.20
N ASN A 53 -10.71 21.60 37.26
CA ASN A 53 -9.74 21.88 38.33
C ASN A 53 -8.83 23.09 38.04
N ALA A 54 -8.95 23.72 36.87
CA ALA A 54 -8.19 24.92 36.55
C ALA A 54 -8.80 26.12 37.30
N PRO A 55 -8.03 26.88 38.09
CA PRO A 55 -8.52 28.10 38.71
C PRO A 55 -9.01 29.08 37.63
N LYS A 56 -10.17 29.72 37.86
CA LYS A 56 -10.70 30.77 36.99
C LYS A 56 -9.81 32.01 37.11
N VAL A 57 -8.74 32.04 36.34
CA VAL A 57 -7.88 33.21 36.15
C VAL A 57 -8.30 33.88 34.85
N ASP A 58 -8.34 35.21 34.88
CA ASP A 58 -8.66 36.05 33.72
C ASP A 58 -7.77 35.68 32.52
N SER A 59 -8.41 35.19 31.45
CA SER A 59 -7.75 34.43 30.39
C SER A 59 -6.85 35.29 29.50
N ALA A 60 -7.03 36.61 29.51
CA ALA A 60 -6.17 37.54 28.79
C ALA A 60 -4.88 37.83 29.56
N THR A 61 -4.99 38.14 30.85
CA THR A 61 -3.85 38.43 31.74
C THR A 61 -3.00 37.19 31.97
N ALA A 62 -3.61 36.02 32.18
CA ALA A 62 -2.88 34.76 32.30
C ALA A 62 -2.14 34.34 31.02
N LYS A 63 -2.66 34.71 29.84
CA LYS A 63 -2.00 34.43 28.56
C LYS A 63 -0.82 35.37 28.32
N ILE A 64 -0.94 36.64 28.70
CA ILE A 64 0.16 37.60 28.65
C ILE A 64 1.25 37.21 29.66
N ASP A 65 0.89 36.89 30.90
CA ASP A 65 1.83 36.41 31.93
C ASP A 65 2.49 35.09 31.53
N SER A 66 1.75 34.16 30.91
CA SER A 66 2.32 32.92 30.38
C SER A 66 3.29 33.15 29.22
N LEU A 67 3.04 34.14 28.34
CA LEU A 67 3.95 34.49 27.25
C LEU A 67 5.22 35.17 27.77
N HIS A 68 5.09 36.04 28.79
CA HIS A 68 6.24 36.64 29.48
C HIS A 68 7.07 35.61 30.24
N ALA A 69 6.43 34.69 30.96
CA ALA A 69 7.09 33.60 31.68
C ALA A 69 7.79 32.62 30.72
N ASP A 70 7.17 32.27 29.58
CA ASP A 70 7.80 31.42 28.56
C ASP A 70 8.98 32.10 27.88
N SER A 71 8.88 33.41 27.61
CA SER A 71 9.97 34.22 27.07
C SER A 71 11.15 34.31 28.07
N ALA A 72 10.87 34.57 29.34
CA ALA A 72 11.88 34.63 30.40
C ALA A 72 12.57 33.27 30.61
N ASN A 73 11.81 32.16 30.55
CA ASN A 73 12.36 30.81 30.63
C ASN A 73 13.27 30.47 29.44
N LYS A 74 12.90 30.88 28.22
CA LYS A 74 13.74 30.70 27.03
C LYS A 74 15.03 31.49 27.12
N ILE A 75 14.96 32.76 27.52
CA ILE A 75 16.15 33.60 27.75
C ILE A 75 17.06 32.99 28.82
N SER A 76 16.49 32.49 29.92
CA SER A 76 17.27 31.84 30.98
C SER A 76 18.00 30.58 30.49
N LYS A 77 17.33 29.76 29.66
CA LYS A 77 17.90 28.54 29.05
C LYS A 77 18.85 28.82 27.90
N ALA A 78 18.87 30.03 27.35
CA ALA A 78 19.71 30.42 26.21
C ALA A 78 21.21 30.30 26.48
N GLY A 79 21.64 30.43 27.74
CA GLY A 79 23.06 30.38 28.12
C GLY A 79 23.92 31.32 27.27
N ASN A 80 24.92 30.77 26.59
CA ASN A 80 25.85 31.48 25.70
C ASN A 80 25.25 31.84 24.33
N PHE A 81 23.93 31.72 24.14
CA PHE A 81 23.21 31.96 22.88
C PHE A 81 22.11 33.01 23.01
N GLN A 82 22.16 33.89 24.01
CA GLN A 82 21.11 34.89 24.26
C GLN A 82 20.82 35.76 23.03
N ASN A 83 21.85 36.13 22.26
CA ASN A 83 21.70 36.93 21.05
C ASN A 83 20.97 36.19 19.92
N ALA A 84 20.94 34.86 19.97
CA ALA A 84 20.26 34.02 18.98
C ALA A 84 18.81 33.72 19.35
N ILE A 85 18.27 34.15 20.50
CA ILE A 85 16.86 33.92 20.85
C ILE A 85 15.94 35.05 20.35
N THR A 86 16.48 36.26 20.22
CA THR A 86 15.70 37.43 19.80
C THR A 86 15.94 37.69 18.32
N GLY A 87 14.96 37.34 17.49
CA GLY A 87 15.07 37.51 16.05
C GLY A 87 13.72 37.50 15.34
N THR A 88 13.71 37.95 14.09
CA THR A 88 12.55 37.85 13.20
C THR A 88 12.71 36.62 12.31
N GLU A 89 11.64 35.82 12.20
CA GLU A 89 11.62 34.68 11.28
C GLU A 89 11.66 35.19 9.84
N LYS A 90 12.70 34.80 9.10
CA LYS A 90 12.87 35.08 7.67
C LYS A 90 12.82 33.77 6.89
N ILE A 91 12.14 33.80 5.75
CA ILE A 91 12.02 32.65 4.85
C ILE A 91 12.90 32.90 3.62
N THR A 92 13.76 31.94 3.30
CA THR A 92 14.60 31.95 2.10
C THR A 92 14.24 30.77 1.22
N VAL A 93 13.95 31.03 -0.06
CA VAL A 93 13.56 30.00 -1.02
C VAL A 93 14.77 29.57 -1.85
N VAL A 94 15.01 28.27 -1.92
CA VAL A 94 16.06 27.67 -2.74
C VAL A 94 15.47 26.52 -3.55
N GLU A 95 15.87 26.44 -4.81
CA GLU A 95 15.25 25.52 -5.76
C GLU A 95 16.31 24.77 -6.59
N ASN A 96 15.99 23.52 -6.93
CA ASN A 96 16.64 22.72 -7.97
C ASN A 96 15.61 22.38 -9.08
N ASP A 97 15.91 21.41 -9.94
CA ASP A 97 15.02 21.08 -11.08
C ASP A 97 13.71 20.40 -10.63
N LEU A 98 13.68 19.77 -9.44
CA LEU A 98 12.58 18.92 -8.96
C LEU A 98 11.85 19.47 -7.72
N LEU A 99 12.53 20.26 -6.91
CA LEU A 99 12.14 20.71 -5.58
C LEU A 99 12.25 22.23 -5.45
N ARG A 100 11.31 22.78 -4.69
CA ARG A 100 11.35 24.16 -4.19
C ARG A 100 11.24 24.12 -2.68
N ILE A 101 12.29 24.57 -1.98
CA ILE A 101 12.41 24.48 -0.53
C ILE A 101 12.40 25.87 0.06
N SER A 102 11.48 26.09 0.99
CA SER A 102 11.45 27.32 1.79
C SER A 102 12.12 27.03 3.12
N PHE A 103 13.32 27.55 3.32
CA PHE A 103 14.04 27.46 4.58
C PHE A 103 13.67 28.60 5.52
N THR A 104 13.66 28.34 6.82
CA THR A 104 13.49 29.34 7.86
C THR A 104 14.80 29.49 8.65
N ASN A 105 15.18 30.72 8.95
CA ASN A 105 16.32 30.99 9.83
C ASN A 105 16.04 30.54 11.28
N LYS A 106 14.77 30.40 11.69
CA LYS A 106 14.42 29.86 13.00
C LYS A 106 14.64 28.35 13.03
N GLY A 107 15.65 27.92 13.79
CA GLY A 107 16.14 26.54 13.83
C GLY A 107 16.95 26.13 12.60
N GLY A 108 17.21 27.04 11.64
CA GLY A 108 17.97 26.77 10.43
C GLY A 108 17.47 25.53 9.68
N ARG A 109 16.17 25.46 9.37
CA ARG A 109 15.50 24.24 8.90
C ARG A 109 14.59 24.47 7.68
N PRO A 110 14.26 23.42 6.90
CA PRO A 110 13.19 23.49 5.93
C PRO A 110 11.86 23.77 6.64
N LYS A 111 11.14 24.82 6.23
CA LYS A 111 9.79 25.14 6.70
C LYS A 111 8.72 24.42 5.88
N PHE A 112 8.96 24.24 4.58
CA PHE A 112 8.18 23.38 3.70
C PHE A 112 8.91 23.08 2.41
N VAL A 113 8.53 21.98 1.77
CA VAL A 113 9.08 21.50 0.50
C VAL A 113 7.96 21.31 -0.50
N GLU A 114 8.09 21.92 -1.68
CA GLU A 114 7.16 21.79 -2.79
C GLU A 114 7.78 20.93 -3.90
N LEU A 115 7.03 19.96 -4.41
CA LEU A 115 7.47 19.11 -5.53
C LEU A 115 7.01 19.73 -6.85
N LYS A 116 7.95 20.17 -7.70
CA LYS A 116 7.65 20.94 -8.93
C LYS A 116 6.83 20.16 -9.97
N ASN A 117 7.04 18.84 -10.02
CA ASN A 117 6.40 17.97 -11.01
C ASN A 117 5.03 17.43 -10.57
N PHE A 118 4.56 17.76 -9.37
CA PHE A 118 3.33 17.21 -8.82
C PHE A 118 2.39 18.31 -8.35
N LYS A 119 1.15 18.26 -8.83
CA LYS A 119 0.08 19.18 -8.44
C LYS A 119 -0.91 18.49 -7.50
N THR A 120 -1.48 19.27 -6.60
CA THR A 120 -2.65 18.92 -5.81
C THR A 120 -3.92 19.18 -6.63
N ARG A 121 -5.07 18.73 -6.13
CA ARG A 121 -6.36 18.95 -6.78
C ARG A 121 -6.70 20.43 -7.00
N ASP A 122 -6.24 21.28 -6.09
CA ASP A 122 -6.48 22.73 -6.14
C ASP A 122 -5.44 23.44 -7.04
N SER A 123 -4.75 22.69 -7.92
CA SER A 123 -3.71 23.14 -8.84
C SER A 123 -2.43 23.71 -8.21
N ASN A 124 -2.34 23.75 -6.88
CA ASN A 124 -1.13 24.10 -6.15
C ASN A 124 -0.10 22.95 -6.20
N LEU A 125 1.19 23.24 -6.04
CA LEU A 125 2.20 22.18 -5.94
C LEU A 125 1.98 21.30 -4.71
N VAL A 126 2.33 20.01 -4.82
CA VAL A 126 2.32 19.10 -3.67
C VAL A 126 3.32 19.60 -2.64
N LYS A 127 2.83 19.84 -1.42
CA LYS A 127 3.61 20.37 -0.30
C LYS A 127 3.82 19.29 0.75
N LEU A 128 5.08 19.04 1.09
CA LEU A 128 5.55 18.14 2.14
C LEU A 128 6.21 18.95 3.26
N ALA A 129 6.19 18.40 4.49
CA ALA A 129 6.77 19.00 5.69
C ALA A 129 6.38 20.48 5.91
N GLY A 130 5.12 20.81 5.66
CA GLY A 130 4.65 22.19 5.60
C GLY A 130 3.75 22.66 6.71
N THR A 131 3.73 21.93 7.83
CA THR A 131 2.93 22.22 9.02
C THR A 131 3.83 22.71 10.15
N ASP A 132 3.27 23.46 11.10
CA ASP A 132 4.03 23.93 12.27
C ASP A 132 4.54 22.80 13.17
N TYR A 133 4.02 21.58 12.98
CA TYR A 133 4.48 20.38 13.66
C TYR A 133 5.78 19.82 13.08
N ASP A 134 6.04 20.09 11.80
CA ASP A 134 7.18 19.53 11.08
C ASP A 134 8.47 20.18 11.57
N LYS A 135 9.32 19.39 12.23
CA LYS A 135 10.61 19.85 12.69
C LYS A 135 11.61 18.72 12.84
N LEU A 136 12.86 19.08 12.57
CA LEU A 136 14.03 18.32 12.97
C LEU A 136 14.70 19.11 14.09
N SER A 137 14.75 18.53 15.28
CA SER A 137 15.15 19.23 16.50
C SER A 137 16.15 18.36 17.27
N TYR A 138 17.03 18.98 18.03
CA TYR A 138 17.89 18.28 18.97
C TYR A 138 18.28 19.25 20.09
N PRO A 139 18.37 18.78 21.34
CA PRO A 139 18.79 19.60 22.45
C PRO A 139 20.30 19.83 22.39
N ILE A 140 20.73 21.03 22.78
CA ILE A 140 22.12 21.39 23.02
C ILE A 140 22.29 21.98 24.43
N ASN A 141 23.44 21.71 25.02
CA ASN A 141 23.88 22.35 26.25
C ASN A 141 24.32 23.79 25.92
N THR A 142 23.67 24.76 26.53
CA THR A 142 23.90 26.19 26.27
C THR A 142 24.81 26.84 27.29
N ALA A 143 24.88 26.24 28.49
CA ALA A 143 25.74 26.59 29.61
C ALA A 143 25.65 25.44 30.65
N GLU A 144 26.43 25.51 31.72
CA GLU A 144 26.41 24.50 32.78
C GLU A 144 24.99 24.32 33.36
N GLY A 145 24.49 23.07 33.32
CA GLY A 145 23.14 22.73 33.79
C GLY A 145 21.98 23.26 32.93
N LYS A 146 22.25 23.92 31.79
CA LYS A 146 21.23 24.52 30.92
C LYS A 146 21.17 23.83 29.57
N VAL A 147 19.96 23.47 29.16
CA VAL A 147 19.67 22.79 27.89
C VAL A 147 18.55 23.54 27.17
N ALA A 148 18.73 23.77 25.88
CA ALA A 148 17.73 24.34 25.00
C ALA A 148 17.65 23.55 23.69
N ASP A 149 16.51 23.61 23.00
CA ASP A 149 16.35 22.96 21.71
C ASP A 149 16.86 23.86 20.58
N ILE A 150 17.52 23.29 19.58
CA ILE A 150 18.07 24.06 18.46
C ILE A 150 17.01 24.88 17.71
N THR A 151 15.75 24.45 17.75
CA THR A 151 14.64 25.12 17.07
C THR A 151 14.13 26.37 17.77
N ASP A 152 14.57 26.63 19.00
CA ASP A 152 14.28 27.86 19.72
C ASP A 152 15.15 29.05 19.27
N PHE A 153 16.28 28.78 18.60
CA PHE A 153 17.25 29.79 18.17
C PHE A 153 17.02 30.27 16.73
N PHE A 154 17.37 31.52 16.47
CA PHE A 154 17.49 32.14 15.17
C PHE A 154 18.94 32.05 14.69
N PHE A 155 19.11 31.42 13.53
CA PHE A 155 20.38 31.37 12.83
C PHE A 155 20.58 32.66 12.02
N SER A 156 21.84 32.93 11.67
CA SER A 156 22.20 33.96 10.70
C SER A 156 21.53 33.73 9.34
N ASP A 157 21.42 34.81 8.56
CA ASP A 157 20.88 34.73 7.19
C ASP A 157 21.69 33.69 6.39
N PRO A 158 21.01 32.81 5.61
CA PRO A 158 21.68 31.70 4.97
C PRO A 158 22.66 32.14 3.90
N VAL A 159 23.86 31.56 3.91
CA VAL A 159 24.83 31.70 2.82
C VAL A 159 24.54 30.63 1.77
N ILE A 160 24.19 31.07 0.56
CA ILE A 160 23.89 30.18 -0.57
C ILE A 160 25.06 30.20 -1.54
N THR A 161 25.62 29.04 -1.82
CA THR A 161 26.69 28.87 -2.82
C THR A 161 26.25 27.89 -3.90
N THR A 162 26.53 28.21 -5.16
CA THR A 162 26.31 27.30 -6.28
C THR A 162 27.64 26.64 -6.61
N ASN A 163 27.69 25.31 -6.49
CA ASN A 163 28.87 24.51 -6.76
C ASN A 163 29.05 24.34 -8.28
N THR A 164 30.26 23.96 -8.70
CA THR A 164 30.61 23.75 -10.12
C THR A 164 29.80 22.64 -10.80
N ASP A 165 29.28 21.68 -10.03
CA ASP A 165 28.40 20.60 -10.49
C ASP A 165 26.92 21.03 -10.63
N GLY A 166 26.60 22.29 -10.33
CA GLY A 166 25.25 22.83 -10.34
C GLY A 166 24.42 22.52 -9.09
N SER A 167 25.00 21.86 -8.08
CA SER A 167 24.36 21.72 -6.76
C SER A 167 24.39 23.04 -5.99
N LYS A 168 23.42 23.25 -5.11
CA LYS A 168 23.32 24.45 -4.27
C LYS A 168 23.52 24.07 -2.80
N THR A 169 24.45 24.73 -2.15
CA THR A 169 24.71 24.57 -0.72
C THR A 169 24.13 25.75 0.03
N VAL A 170 23.28 25.48 1.02
CA VAL A 170 22.66 26.47 1.91
C VAL A 170 23.21 26.27 3.31
N SER A 171 23.92 27.27 3.83
CA SER A 171 24.56 27.21 5.15
C SER A 171 23.92 28.19 6.13
N PHE A 172 23.40 27.68 7.24
CA PHE A 172 22.96 28.48 8.39
C PHE A 172 23.97 28.36 9.51
N SER A 173 24.41 29.49 10.08
CA SER A 173 25.34 29.50 11.20
C SER A 173 24.66 30.02 12.46
N LEU A 174 24.80 29.31 13.58
CA LEU A 174 24.31 29.75 14.88
C LEU A 174 25.41 30.59 15.55
N PRO A 175 25.21 31.91 15.74
CA PRO A 175 26.19 32.73 16.44
C PRO A 175 26.17 32.44 17.94
N SER A 176 27.36 32.39 18.57
CA SER A 176 27.49 32.44 20.02
C SER A 176 27.59 33.88 20.52
N SER A 177 27.16 34.11 21.76
CA SER A 177 27.36 35.36 22.51
C SER A 177 28.76 35.47 23.13
N ASP A 178 29.62 34.46 22.99
CA ASP A 178 30.99 34.50 23.50
C ASP A 178 31.83 35.53 22.73
N SER A 179 32.72 36.24 23.43
CA SER A 179 33.57 37.33 22.91
C SER A 179 34.52 36.94 21.76
N SER A 180 34.59 35.66 21.42
CA SER A 180 35.40 35.10 20.32
C SER A 180 34.68 35.04 18.97
N GLY A 181 33.37 35.33 18.91
CA GLY A 181 32.60 35.23 17.66
C GLY A 181 32.51 33.82 17.08
N SER A 182 32.72 32.79 17.90
CA SER A 182 32.73 31.40 17.45
C SER A 182 31.37 30.94 16.90
N ILE A 183 31.41 30.07 15.89
CA ILE A 183 30.23 29.41 15.30
C ILE A 183 30.20 27.97 15.83
N PRO A 184 29.49 27.71 16.95
CA PRO A 184 29.43 26.38 17.56
C PRO A 184 28.61 25.38 16.75
N VAL A 185 27.60 25.83 16.00
CA VAL A 185 26.74 24.95 15.20
C VAL A 185 26.50 25.57 13.83
N LYS A 186 26.63 24.75 12.79
CA LYS A 186 26.27 25.11 11.41
C LYS A 186 25.43 24.01 10.77
N HIS A 187 24.31 24.40 10.19
CA HIS A 187 23.46 23.52 9.38
C HIS A 187 23.80 23.74 7.91
N VAL A 188 24.20 22.67 7.22
CA VAL A 188 24.56 22.71 5.81
C VAL A 188 23.64 21.79 5.03
N TYR A 189 22.83 22.37 4.14
CA TYR A 189 21.95 21.65 3.23
C TYR A 189 22.55 21.66 1.84
N ILE A 190 22.68 20.50 1.20
CA ILE A 190 23.19 20.38 -0.17
C ILE A 190 22.06 19.83 -1.04
N LEU A 191 21.60 20.66 -1.98
CA LEU A 191 20.58 20.35 -2.96
C LEU A 191 21.27 20.02 -4.28
N LYS A 192 21.24 18.74 -4.67
CA LYS A 192 21.74 18.31 -5.99
C LYS A 192 20.78 18.79 -7.08
N LYS A 193 21.29 18.96 -8.30
CA LYS A 193 20.54 19.56 -9.43
C LYS A 193 19.24 18.80 -9.77
N ASP A 194 19.31 17.48 -9.94
CA ASP A 194 18.20 16.61 -10.37
C ASP A 194 17.97 15.48 -9.36
N ASP A 195 17.81 15.83 -8.08
CA ASP A 195 17.60 14.86 -7.00
C ASP A 195 16.52 15.34 -6.00
N TYR A 196 15.75 14.38 -5.48
CA TYR A 196 14.79 14.60 -4.38
C TYR A 196 15.43 14.41 -2.99
N MET A 197 16.65 13.84 -2.95
CA MET A 197 17.44 13.68 -1.73
C MET A 197 18.24 14.95 -1.43
N ILE A 198 18.08 15.47 -0.21
CA ILE A 198 18.83 16.62 0.29
C ILE A 198 19.82 16.10 1.32
N ASP A 199 21.10 16.40 1.16
CA ASP A 199 22.06 16.12 2.21
C ASP A 199 21.95 17.20 3.30
N PHE A 200 21.85 16.78 4.56
CA PHE A 200 21.76 17.64 5.72
C PHE A 200 22.91 17.30 6.68
N ASN A 201 23.89 18.18 6.77
CA ASN A 201 25.03 18.02 7.66
C ASN A 201 24.91 19.02 8.82
N VAL A 202 25.06 18.52 10.03
CA VAL A 202 25.16 19.32 11.25
C VAL A 202 26.62 19.35 11.67
N GLU A 203 27.28 20.47 11.42
CA GLU A 203 28.65 20.72 11.83
C GLU A 203 28.63 21.33 13.24
N MET A 204 29.36 20.71 14.17
CA MET A 204 29.47 21.14 15.55
C MET A 204 30.93 21.38 15.92
N ASN A 205 31.24 22.61 16.33
CA ASN A 205 32.52 22.96 16.92
C ASN A 205 32.39 22.87 18.45
N GLY A 206 33.11 21.93 19.06
CA GLY A 206 32.98 21.65 20.50
C GLY A 206 31.78 20.77 20.85
N ALA A 207 31.52 19.72 20.07
CA ALA A 207 30.42 18.77 20.30
C ALA A 207 30.41 18.19 21.74
N ASN A 208 31.59 18.04 22.36
CA ASN A 208 31.73 17.60 23.76
C ASN A 208 31.15 18.56 24.80
N LYS A 209 31.10 19.86 24.49
CA LYS A 209 30.46 20.87 25.36
C LYS A 209 28.97 20.97 25.06
N LEU A 210 28.60 20.87 23.79
CA LEU A 210 27.23 21.03 23.31
C LEU A 210 26.35 19.79 23.56
N LEU A 211 26.92 18.60 23.66
CA LEU A 211 26.20 17.34 23.80
C LEU A 211 26.60 16.60 25.08
N THR A 212 25.60 16.15 25.83
CA THR A 212 25.82 15.34 27.02
C THR A 212 26.21 13.91 26.63
N GLY A 213 27.39 13.47 27.09
CA GLY A 213 27.88 12.12 26.84
C GLY A 213 28.23 11.82 25.37
N GLY A 214 28.43 12.84 24.53
CA GLY A 214 28.75 12.65 23.11
C GLY A 214 27.60 12.08 22.28
N VAL A 215 26.36 12.18 22.75
CA VAL A 215 25.18 11.68 22.03
C VAL A 215 24.28 12.84 21.63
N MET A 216 24.00 12.95 20.34
CA MET A 216 22.96 13.82 19.80
C MET A 216 21.63 13.05 19.79
N ASN A 217 20.63 13.57 20.49
CA ASN A 217 19.25 13.05 20.46
C ASN A 217 18.45 13.82 19.40
N LEU A 218 18.36 13.25 18.21
CA LEU A 218 17.64 13.81 17.08
C LEU A 218 16.14 13.50 17.18
N ASN A 219 15.33 14.54 17.32
CA ASN A 219 13.89 14.48 17.25
C ASN A 219 13.42 14.82 15.84
N TRP A 220 12.72 13.89 15.21
CA TRP A 220 12.06 14.12 13.93
C TRP A 220 10.54 14.04 14.14
N ASN A 221 9.89 15.20 14.06
CA ASN A 221 8.44 15.32 14.09
C ASN A 221 7.95 15.58 12.66
N TYR A 222 7.00 14.78 12.20
CA TYR A 222 6.44 14.88 10.86
C TYR A 222 4.93 14.68 10.87
N LYS A 223 4.20 15.60 10.24
CA LYS A 223 2.74 15.52 10.06
C LYS A 223 2.43 15.32 8.59
N ALA A 224 1.97 14.12 8.25
CA ALA A 224 1.51 13.80 6.91
C ALA A 224 0.08 14.31 6.70
N VAL A 225 -0.07 15.35 5.88
CA VAL A 225 -1.37 15.84 5.42
C VAL A 225 -1.80 15.04 4.19
N ALA A 226 -3.11 14.79 4.06
CA ALA A 226 -3.66 14.05 2.94
C ALA A 226 -3.39 14.77 1.60
N GLN A 227 -2.76 14.06 0.67
CA GLN A 227 -2.47 14.58 -0.68
C GLN A 227 -3.51 14.12 -1.71
N GLU A 228 -4.24 13.05 -1.39
CA GLU A 228 -5.23 12.43 -2.26
C GLU A 228 -6.66 12.82 -1.87
N SER A 229 -7.60 12.70 -2.82
CA SER A 229 -9.01 13.01 -2.58
C SER A 229 -9.66 12.00 -1.63
N ASP A 230 -9.33 10.72 -1.79
CA ASP A 230 -9.81 9.64 -0.92
C ASP A 230 -8.93 9.51 0.33
N PHE A 231 -9.38 10.16 1.38
CA PHE A 231 -8.67 10.22 2.66
C PHE A 231 -8.58 8.87 3.37
N ASP A 232 -9.67 8.10 3.37
CA ASP A 232 -9.73 6.80 4.03
C ASP A 232 -8.83 5.81 3.32
N TYR A 233 -8.81 5.85 1.99
CA TYR A 233 -7.94 5.01 1.18
C TYR A 233 -6.45 5.38 1.34
N ASP A 234 -6.11 6.68 1.41
CA ASP A 234 -4.73 7.11 1.66
C ASP A 234 -4.25 6.66 3.05
N LYS A 235 -5.11 6.78 4.08
CA LYS A 235 -4.83 6.24 5.43
C LYS A 235 -4.56 4.74 5.43
N GLN A 236 -5.39 3.95 4.75
CA GLN A 236 -5.22 2.49 4.67
C GLN A 236 -3.92 2.08 3.96
N ASN A 237 -3.44 2.91 3.03
CA ASN A 237 -2.23 2.68 2.25
C ASN A 237 -0.99 3.38 2.81
N THR A 238 -1.10 4.11 3.92
CA THR A 238 0.03 4.79 4.56
C THR A 238 0.76 3.85 5.52
N GLN A 239 2.09 3.87 5.45
CA GLN A 239 2.97 2.99 6.20
C GLN A 239 4.15 3.77 6.77
N ILE A 240 4.70 3.23 7.86
CA ILE A 240 5.98 3.65 8.41
C ILE A 240 6.98 2.55 8.12
N GLY A 241 8.02 2.87 7.36
CA GLY A 241 9.07 1.94 6.98
C GLY A 241 10.38 2.29 7.63
N PHE A 242 11.21 1.30 7.92
CA PHE A 242 12.54 1.51 8.49
C PHE A 242 13.49 0.39 8.09
N VAL A 243 14.78 0.68 8.16
CA VAL A 243 15.84 -0.34 8.01
C VAL A 243 16.63 -0.42 9.29
N MET A 244 16.64 -1.61 9.89
CA MET A 244 17.34 -1.94 11.11
C MET A 244 18.24 -3.14 10.83
N ASP A 245 19.53 -3.04 11.16
CA ASP A 245 20.49 -4.14 10.92
C ASP A 245 20.53 -4.59 9.43
N ASP A 246 20.43 -3.62 8.51
CA ASP A 246 20.30 -3.80 7.05
C ASP A 246 19.06 -4.59 6.57
N GLU A 247 18.15 -4.97 7.47
CA GLU A 247 16.85 -5.55 7.14
C GLU A 247 15.74 -4.49 7.10
N PHE A 248 14.86 -4.61 6.10
CA PHE A 248 13.71 -3.70 5.95
C PHE A 248 12.48 -4.27 6.64
N ASP A 249 11.85 -3.46 7.48
CA ASP A 249 10.56 -3.75 8.10
C ASP A 249 9.62 -2.54 7.98
N TYR A 250 8.32 -2.78 8.14
CA TYR A 250 7.30 -1.74 8.02
C TYR A 250 6.08 -2.03 8.88
N TYR A 251 5.40 -0.95 9.28
CA TYR A 251 4.11 -1.02 9.96
C TYR A 251 3.05 -0.23 9.20
N ASN A 252 1.86 -0.83 9.08
CA ASN A 252 0.67 -0.07 8.66
C ASN A 252 0.22 0.78 9.84
N ILE A 253 -0.07 2.05 9.60
CA ILE A 253 -0.36 3.03 10.66
C ILE A 253 -1.57 2.67 11.53
N ALA A 254 -2.48 1.82 11.02
CA ALA A 254 -3.67 1.37 11.74
C ALA A 254 -3.43 0.17 12.68
N LYS A 255 -2.29 -0.53 12.58
CA LYS A 255 -2.06 -1.80 13.31
C LYS A 255 -1.18 -1.64 14.55
N ARG A 256 -0.34 -0.62 14.59
CA ARG A 256 0.58 -0.28 15.68
C ARG A 256 0.67 1.23 15.79
N SER A 257 1.25 1.73 16.88
CA SER A 257 1.43 3.15 17.15
C SER A 257 2.83 3.50 17.67
N GLU A 258 3.67 2.52 17.97
CA GLU A 258 5.04 2.76 18.44
C GLU A 258 5.97 1.59 18.14
N LYS A 259 7.28 1.88 18.15
CA LYS A 259 8.38 0.91 18.06
C LYS A 259 9.62 1.50 18.72
N GLU A 260 10.23 0.73 19.59
CA GLU A 260 11.56 1.01 20.14
C GLU A 260 12.63 0.22 19.36
N PHE A 261 13.77 0.88 19.17
CA PHE A 261 14.93 0.36 18.46
C PHE A 261 16.03 0.04 19.48
N ASP A 262 16.31 -1.25 19.58
CA ASP A 262 17.39 -1.88 20.33
C ASP A 262 18.67 -2.03 19.49
N LYS A 263 18.53 -1.95 18.16
CA LYS A 263 19.63 -2.07 17.19
C LYS A 263 19.83 -0.80 16.37
N SER A 264 20.91 -0.80 15.59
CA SER A 264 21.23 0.31 14.69
C SER A 264 20.21 0.44 13.56
N VAL A 265 19.75 1.67 13.31
CA VAL A 265 18.75 2.02 12.29
C VAL A 265 19.40 2.89 11.24
N LYS A 266 19.28 2.52 9.96
CA LYS A 266 19.89 3.27 8.85
C LYS A 266 19.02 4.45 8.41
N TRP A 267 17.72 4.21 8.30
CA TRP A 267 16.74 5.23 7.93
C TRP A 267 15.33 4.88 8.42
N LEU A 268 14.50 5.91 8.51
CA LEU A 268 13.09 5.86 8.87
C LEU A 268 12.29 6.63 7.83
N ALA A 269 11.09 6.16 7.51
CA ALA A 269 10.25 6.76 6.49
C ALA A 269 8.79 6.82 6.92
N VAL A 270 8.15 7.94 6.61
CA VAL A 270 6.69 8.04 6.54
C VAL A 270 6.32 7.98 5.06
N ARG A 271 5.71 6.85 4.67
CA ARG A 271 5.25 6.59 3.31
C ARG A 271 3.74 6.82 3.24
N GLN A 272 3.32 7.85 2.52
CA GLN A 272 1.95 7.97 2.02
C GLN A 272 1.79 7.14 0.75
N ARG A 273 0.59 7.13 0.15
CA ARG A 273 0.36 6.35 -1.07
C ARG A 273 1.35 6.68 -2.20
N PHE A 274 1.51 7.97 -2.54
CA PHE A 274 2.34 8.41 -3.66
C PHE A 274 3.58 9.24 -3.29
N PHE A 275 3.77 9.58 -2.02
CA PHE A 275 4.89 10.40 -1.57
C PHE A 275 5.55 9.79 -0.34
N ASN A 276 6.85 9.99 -0.21
CA ASN A 276 7.64 9.57 0.94
C ASN A 276 8.41 10.75 1.52
N THR A 277 8.48 10.76 2.84
CA THR A 277 9.49 11.50 3.57
C THR A 277 10.39 10.51 4.28
N ILE A 278 11.68 10.51 3.98
CA ILE A 278 12.65 9.55 4.53
C ILE A 278 13.79 10.32 5.18
N LEU A 279 14.09 9.99 6.44
CA LEU A 279 15.26 10.49 7.16
C LEU A 279 16.33 9.39 7.23
N VAL A 280 17.53 9.69 6.75
CA VAL A 280 18.67 8.77 6.65
C VAL A 280 19.82 9.30 7.49
N ALA A 281 20.47 8.43 8.25
CA ALA A 281 21.77 8.73 8.87
C ALA A 281 22.89 8.04 8.09
N LYS A 282 23.89 8.79 7.63
CA LYS A 282 25.04 8.22 6.90
C LYS A 282 25.89 7.29 7.78
N ASN A 283 25.93 7.57 9.09
CA ASN A 283 26.62 6.76 10.10
C ASN A 283 25.68 5.87 10.93
N ASN A 284 24.44 5.68 10.46
CA ASN A 284 23.32 5.05 11.17
C ASN A 284 22.96 5.72 12.51
N PHE A 285 21.71 5.55 12.92
CA PHE A 285 21.26 5.79 14.28
C PHE A 285 21.61 4.56 15.14
N LYS A 286 22.04 4.78 16.38
CA LYS A 286 22.45 3.69 17.29
C LYS A 286 21.27 3.05 18.03
N GLY A 287 20.16 3.77 18.11
CA GLY A 287 18.91 3.34 18.70
C GLY A 287 17.93 4.50 18.76
N GLY A 288 16.79 4.29 19.41
CA GLY A 288 15.77 5.32 19.54
C GLY A 288 14.37 4.76 19.72
N LYS A 289 13.39 5.65 19.65
CA LYS A 289 11.97 5.31 19.68
C LYS A 289 11.26 6.06 18.58
N MET A 290 10.33 5.38 17.92
CA MET A 290 9.34 6.04 17.07
C MET A 290 7.93 5.78 17.60
N SER A 291 7.06 6.76 17.45
CA SER A 291 5.64 6.68 17.74
C SER A 291 4.85 7.47 16.72
N TRP A 292 3.59 7.12 16.56
CA TRP A 292 2.68 7.86 15.72
C TRP A 292 1.25 7.76 16.22
N VAL A 293 0.50 8.81 15.92
CA VAL A 293 -0.92 8.90 16.26
C VAL A 293 -1.72 9.23 15.01
N LEU A 294 -2.97 8.76 15.00
CA LEU A 294 -3.96 9.05 13.97
C LEU A 294 -4.84 10.18 14.51
N PRO A 295 -4.69 11.43 14.04
CA PRO A 295 -5.53 12.53 14.49
C PRO A 295 -6.96 12.38 13.97
N SER A 296 -7.88 13.18 14.53
CA SER A 296 -9.27 13.23 14.07
C SER A 296 -9.37 13.64 12.60
N ASP A 297 -10.32 13.04 11.88
CA ASP A 297 -10.49 13.21 10.43
C ASP A 297 -10.77 14.67 10.01
N SER A 298 -11.28 15.49 10.93
CA SER A 298 -11.54 16.93 10.72
C SER A 298 -10.33 17.74 10.27
N GLN A 299 -9.11 17.27 10.56
CA GLN A 299 -7.87 17.99 10.22
C GLN A 299 -7.24 17.53 8.89
N ARG A 300 -7.87 16.62 8.12
CA ARG A 300 -7.31 15.97 6.93
C ARG A 300 -5.85 15.48 7.12
N THR A 301 -5.50 15.12 8.36
CA THR A 301 -4.17 14.65 8.72
C THR A 301 -4.19 13.13 8.73
N VAL A 302 -3.31 12.52 7.95
CA VAL A 302 -3.20 11.07 7.79
C VAL A 302 -2.54 10.46 9.03
N VAL A 303 -1.39 11.01 9.41
CA VAL A 303 -0.60 10.54 10.57
C VAL A 303 0.27 11.68 11.13
N GLN A 304 0.40 11.73 12.45
CA GLN A 304 1.46 12.48 13.14
C GLN A 304 2.51 11.49 13.61
N PHE A 305 3.75 11.68 13.20
CA PHE A 305 4.88 10.80 13.43
C PHE A 305 5.93 11.52 14.26
N ASP A 306 6.48 10.81 15.22
CA ASP A 306 7.50 11.28 16.14
C ASP A 306 8.59 10.23 16.24
N ALA A 307 9.84 10.62 16.00
CA ALA A 307 10.99 9.77 16.23
C ALA A 307 12.02 10.50 17.09
N ASN A 308 12.53 9.84 18.13
CA ASN A 308 13.68 10.25 18.91
C ASN A 308 14.81 9.25 18.63
N LEU A 309 15.90 9.72 18.03
CA LEU A 309 16.96 8.89 17.50
C LEU A 309 18.30 9.30 18.09
N LYS A 310 19.12 8.32 18.44
CA LYS A 310 20.44 8.55 19.04
C LYS A 310 21.52 8.50 17.97
N VAL A 311 22.32 9.56 17.90
CA VAL A 311 23.48 9.68 17.02
C VAL A 311 24.71 9.87 17.91
N GLU A 312 25.62 8.90 17.87
CA GLU A 312 26.90 9.01 18.58
C GLU A 312 27.84 9.93 17.81
N MET A 313 28.49 10.82 18.55
CA MET A 313 29.43 11.80 18.03
C MET A 313 30.78 11.62 18.75
N PRO A 314 31.91 11.60 18.02
CA PRO A 314 33.23 11.56 18.65
C PRO A 314 33.46 12.76 19.58
N ALA A 315 34.20 12.55 20.66
CA ALA A 315 34.30 13.53 21.76
C ALA A 315 35.32 14.68 21.54
N THR A 316 36.06 14.73 20.43
CA THR A 316 37.13 15.70 20.23
C THR A 316 37.13 16.33 18.83
N GLY A 317 37.33 17.64 18.74
CA GLY A 317 37.43 18.38 17.47
C GLY A 317 36.10 18.84 16.86
N ASN A 318 36.18 19.34 15.62
CA ASN A 318 35.01 19.68 14.80
C ASN A 318 34.37 18.38 14.29
N GLN A 319 33.10 18.18 14.62
CA GLN A 319 32.37 16.96 14.27
C GLN A 319 31.22 17.27 13.32
N THR A 320 30.93 16.34 12.42
CA THR A 320 29.82 16.46 11.48
C THR A 320 28.89 15.27 11.63
N ALA A 321 27.65 15.51 12.05
CA ALA A 321 26.58 14.53 11.89
C ALA A 321 26.00 14.67 10.49
N ALA A 322 26.18 13.64 9.66
CA ALA A 322 25.76 13.65 8.28
C ALA A 322 24.46 12.85 8.10
N PHE A 323 23.42 13.54 7.65
CA PHE A 323 22.11 12.99 7.35
C PHE A 323 21.76 13.23 5.88
N SER A 324 20.73 12.54 5.42
CA SER A 324 20.06 12.87 4.16
C SER A 324 18.55 12.78 4.37
N ILE A 325 17.81 13.70 3.77
CA ILE A 325 16.35 13.75 3.84
C ILE A 325 15.80 13.66 2.42
N TYR A 326 14.97 12.66 2.17
CA TYR A 326 14.24 12.51 0.93
C TYR A 326 12.86 13.11 1.07
N TYR A 327 12.50 14.01 0.17
CA TYR A 327 11.13 14.50 -0.02
C TYR A 327 10.75 14.27 -1.46
N GLY A 328 9.93 13.27 -1.75
CA GLY A 328 9.67 12.95 -3.15
C GLY A 328 8.64 11.86 -3.39
N PRO A 329 8.45 11.51 -4.67
CA PRO A 329 7.46 10.53 -5.06
C PRO A 329 7.82 9.10 -4.62
N SER A 330 6.79 8.26 -4.55
CA SER A 330 6.87 6.81 -4.36
C SER A 330 7.18 6.10 -5.67
N ASP A 331 8.38 6.32 -6.20
CA ASP A 331 8.86 5.65 -7.41
C ASP A 331 9.90 4.57 -7.10
N TYR A 332 9.65 3.35 -7.60
CA TYR A 332 10.52 2.20 -7.33
C TYR A 332 11.92 2.35 -7.95
N LYS A 333 12.03 2.88 -9.17
CA LYS A 333 13.31 3.03 -9.86
C LYS A 333 14.15 4.10 -9.19
N LEU A 334 13.53 5.22 -8.81
CA LEU A 334 14.17 6.32 -8.09
C LEU A 334 14.69 5.86 -6.73
N LEU A 335 13.84 5.26 -5.89
CA LEU A 335 14.25 4.82 -4.56
C LEU A 335 15.29 3.69 -4.59
N ARG A 336 15.31 2.88 -5.65
CA ARG A 336 16.34 1.84 -5.84
C ARG A 336 17.73 2.45 -6.10
N LYS A 337 17.83 3.64 -6.71
CA LYS A 337 19.12 4.28 -7.01
C LYS A 337 19.93 4.63 -5.76
N TYR A 338 19.27 4.90 -4.63
CA TYR A 338 19.94 5.26 -3.38
C TYR A 338 20.53 4.05 -2.61
N ASP A 339 20.36 2.82 -3.10
CA ASP A 339 21.01 1.59 -2.61
C ASP A 339 20.98 1.34 -1.08
N MET A 340 19.81 1.53 -0.46
CA MET A 340 19.65 1.33 1.00
C MET A 340 18.38 0.53 1.33
N ASN A 341 18.02 -0.45 0.51
CA ASN A 341 16.74 -1.17 0.61
C ASN A 341 15.48 -0.27 0.49
N MET A 342 15.61 1.03 0.16
CA MET A 342 14.49 1.97 0.02
C MET A 342 13.47 1.54 -1.04
N GLY A 343 13.89 0.82 -2.09
CA GLY A 343 12.96 0.23 -3.07
C GLY A 343 12.01 -0.82 -2.47
N LYS A 344 12.23 -1.31 -1.23
CA LYS A 344 11.29 -2.16 -0.48
C LYS A 344 10.17 -1.39 0.22
N LEU A 345 10.31 -0.07 0.35
CA LEU A 345 9.28 0.81 0.86
C LEU A 345 8.04 0.84 -0.06
N ILE A 346 8.24 0.74 -1.38
CA ILE A 346 7.14 0.68 -2.35
C ILE A 346 6.40 -0.65 -2.23
N ASN A 347 5.08 -0.58 -2.05
CA ASN A 347 4.22 -1.76 -2.00
C ASN A 347 3.98 -2.35 -3.40
N LEU A 348 4.95 -3.12 -3.88
CA LEU A 348 4.84 -3.93 -5.11
C LEU A 348 4.43 -5.38 -4.83
N GLY A 349 3.90 -5.68 -3.64
CA GLY A 349 3.77 -7.04 -3.14
C GLY A 349 4.40 -7.19 -1.76
N GLN A 350 3.61 -7.00 -0.71
CA GLN A 350 4.04 -7.07 0.69
C GLN A 350 3.12 -8.00 1.50
N GLY A 351 3.58 -8.43 2.68
CA GLY A 351 2.82 -9.34 3.55
C GLY A 351 2.58 -10.72 2.91
N PHE A 352 1.34 -11.21 2.96
CA PHE A 352 0.99 -12.55 2.48
C PHE A 352 1.16 -12.74 0.95
N TYR A 353 1.16 -11.65 0.18
CA TYR A 353 1.32 -11.68 -1.28
C TYR A 353 2.71 -11.22 -1.74
N THR A 354 3.73 -11.28 -0.88
CA THR A 354 5.12 -10.93 -1.23
C THR A 354 5.66 -11.70 -2.45
N PHE A 355 5.14 -12.91 -2.71
CA PHE A 355 5.49 -13.73 -3.87
C PHE A 355 5.20 -13.05 -5.24
N VAL A 356 4.36 -12.01 -5.30
CA VAL A 356 4.07 -11.29 -6.55
C VAL A 356 5.06 -10.19 -6.87
N ARG A 357 5.91 -9.81 -5.91
CA ARG A 357 6.87 -8.73 -6.07
C ARG A 357 7.86 -8.92 -7.24
N PRO A 358 8.40 -10.14 -7.47
CA PRO A 358 9.21 -10.41 -8.67
C PRO A 358 8.43 -10.19 -9.98
N ILE A 359 7.14 -10.52 -10.01
CA ILE A 359 6.27 -10.30 -11.18
C ILE A 359 6.20 -8.80 -11.48
N ASN A 360 5.99 -7.97 -10.46
CA ASN A 360 5.98 -6.52 -10.65
C ASN A 360 7.34 -5.98 -11.13
N LYS A 361 8.43 -6.40 -10.49
CA LYS A 361 9.78 -5.91 -10.78
C LYS A 361 10.27 -6.29 -12.18
N TYR A 362 10.04 -7.53 -12.61
CA TYR A 362 10.66 -8.09 -13.80
C TYR A 362 9.70 -8.20 -14.99
N LEU A 363 8.38 -8.16 -14.78
CA LEU A 363 7.40 -8.26 -15.85
C LEU A 363 6.58 -6.97 -16.00
N ILE A 364 5.89 -6.52 -14.95
CA ILE A 364 4.92 -5.42 -15.06
C ILE A 364 5.61 -4.07 -15.30
N ILE A 365 6.58 -3.68 -14.48
CA ILE A 365 7.27 -2.38 -14.57
C ILE A 365 7.96 -2.21 -15.94
N PRO A 366 8.77 -3.18 -16.44
CA PRO A 366 9.42 -3.02 -17.75
C PRO A 366 8.44 -2.86 -18.91
N ILE A 367 7.35 -3.64 -18.94
CA ILE A 367 6.34 -3.55 -20.00
C ILE A 367 5.59 -2.22 -19.90
N PHE A 368 5.23 -1.80 -18.68
CA PHE A 368 4.57 -0.51 -18.45
C PHE A 368 5.43 0.65 -18.93
N ASP A 369 6.72 0.67 -18.57
CA ASP A 369 7.62 1.76 -18.95
C ASP A 369 7.90 1.78 -20.46
N PHE A 370 7.97 0.61 -21.09
CA PHE A 370 8.07 0.52 -22.54
C PHE A 370 6.88 1.24 -23.21
N PHE A 371 5.64 0.93 -22.81
CA PHE A 371 4.48 1.59 -23.40
C PHE A 371 4.36 3.06 -22.99
N ARG A 372 4.67 3.41 -21.75
CA ARG A 372 4.66 4.79 -21.26
C ARG A 372 5.55 5.71 -22.09
N ASN A 373 6.72 5.23 -22.52
CA ASN A 373 7.65 6.02 -23.32
C ASN A 373 7.25 6.16 -24.79
N ASN A 374 6.33 5.31 -25.28
CA ASN A 374 5.95 5.24 -26.70
C ASN A 374 4.50 5.68 -26.98
N VAL A 375 3.66 5.80 -25.95
CA VAL A 375 2.22 6.07 -26.08
C VAL A 375 1.82 7.26 -25.24
N VAL A 376 1.05 8.18 -25.83
CA VAL A 376 0.68 9.46 -25.21
C VAL A 376 -0.33 9.34 -24.07
N SER A 377 -1.20 8.31 -24.07
CA SER A 377 -2.28 8.16 -23.09
C SER A 377 -2.05 7.03 -22.09
N MET A 378 -2.11 7.35 -20.79
CA MET A 378 -1.93 6.37 -19.71
C MET A 378 -3.01 5.29 -19.68
N GLY A 379 -4.24 5.60 -20.06
CA GLY A 379 -5.30 4.57 -20.20
C GLY A 379 -4.98 3.55 -21.29
N LEU A 380 -4.36 3.97 -22.40
CA LEU A 380 -3.88 3.06 -23.44
C LEU A 380 -2.66 2.25 -22.99
N VAL A 381 -1.76 2.84 -22.21
CA VAL A 381 -0.63 2.12 -21.59
C VAL A 381 -1.16 0.96 -20.74
N ILE A 382 -2.17 1.20 -19.90
CA ILE A 382 -2.83 0.15 -19.11
C ILE A 382 -3.46 -0.90 -20.03
N ALA A 383 -4.18 -0.49 -21.08
CA ALA A 383 -4.85 -1.41 -21.99
C ALA A 383 -3.85 -2.32 -22.74
N LEU A 384 -2.74 -1.76 -23.25
CA LEU A 384 -1.70 -2.50 -23.95
C LEU A 384 -0.93 -3.44 -23.01
N LEU A 385 -0.58 -2.98 -21.80
CA LEU A 385 -0.03 -3.82 -20.75
C LEU A 385 -0.95 -5.03 -20.49
N THR A 386 -2.24 -4.77 -20.34
CA THR A 386 -3.25 -5.82 -20.10
C THR A 386 -3.31 -6.81 -21.26
N PHE A 387 -3.34 -6.31 -22.48
CA PHE A 387 -3.38 -7.12 -23.70
C PHE A 387 -2.16 -8.04 -23.81
N ILE A 388 -0.96 -7.53 -23.60
CA ILE A 388 0.28 -8.33 -23.63
C ILE A 388 0.27 -9.40 -22.54
N ILE A 389 -0.10 -9.05 -21.31
CA ILE A 389 -0.17 -10.02 -20.21
C ILE A 389 -1.18 -11.13 -20.53
N ARG A 390 -2.36 -10.78 -21.08
CA ARG A 390 -3.35 -11.75 -21.53
C ARG A 390 -2.85 -12.62 -22.67
N LEU A 391 -2.11 -12.07 -23.62
CA LEU A 391 -1.53 -12.82 -24.73
C LEU A 391 -0.47 -13.82 -24.24
N LEU A 392 0.36 -13.44 -23.27
CA LEU A 392 1.35 -14.34 -22.66
C LEU A 392 0.69 -15.52 -21.92
N ILE A 393 -0.45 -15.30 -21.28
CA ILE A 393 -1.22 -16.35 -20.60
C ILE A 393 -2.09 -17.15 -21.60
N SER A 394 -2.30 -16.64 -22.82
CA SER A 394 -3.26 -17.23 -23.77
C SER A 394 -3.03 -18.71 -24.09
N PRO A 395 -1.78 -19.25 -24.20
CA PRO A 395 -1.59 -20.69 -24.44
C PRO A 395 -2.15 -21.56 -23.32
N LEU A 396 -2.07 -21.08 -22.07
CA LEU A 396 -2.64 -21.75 -20.92
C LEU A 396 -4.18 -21.63 -20.93
N THR A 397 -4.71 -20.46 -21.28
CA THR A 397 -6.18 -20.30 -21.44
C THR A 397 -6.74 -21.23 -22.50
N TYR A 398 -6.01 -21.45 -23.61
CA TYR A 398 -6.40 -22.38 -24.66
C TYR A 398 -6.59 -23.80 -24.14
N THR A 399 -5.65 -24.30 -23.33
CA THR A 399 -5.77 -25.65 -22.75
C THR A 399 -6.98 -25.79 -21.83
N SER A 400 -7.35 -24.71 -21.11
CA SER A 400 -8.55 -24.69 -20.27
C SER A 400 -9.83 -24.71 -21.10
N TYR A 401 -9.91 -23.88 -22.14
CA TYR A 401 -11.06 -23.87 -23.04
C TYR A 401 -11.22 -25.20 -23.78
N LEU A 402 -10.12 -25.81 -24.22
CA LEU A 402 -10.14 -27.15 -24.81
C LEU A 402 -10.66 -28.20 -23.81
N SER A 403 -10.23 -28.15 -22.55
CA SER A 403 -10.76 -29.04 -21.50
C SER A 403 -12.26 -28.83 -21.30
N GLY A 404 -12.70 -27.56 -21.23
CA GLY A 404 -14.13 -27.22 -21.11
C GLY A 404 -14.97 -27.69 -22.30
N ALA A 405 -14.44 -27.64 -23.53
CA ALA A 405 -15.11 -28.17 -24.71
C ALA A 405 -15.25 -29.70 -24.65
N LYS A 406 -14.21 -30.41 -24.22
CA LYS A 406 -14.28 -31.87 -23.98
C LYS A 406 -15.31 -32.22 -22.90
N MET A 407 -15.36 -31.44 -21.82
CA MET A 407 -16.36 -31.60 -20.76
C MET A 407 -17.77 -31.39 -21.28
N LYS A 408 -17.99 -30.39 -22.14
CA LYS A 408 -19.27 -30.14 -22.81
C LYS A 408 -19.71 -31.35 -23.65
N ALA A 409 -18.77 -31.99 -24.37
CA ALA A 409 -19.04 -33.19 -25.15
C ALA A 409 -19.43 -34.41 -24.28
N LEU A 410 -18.93 -34.49 -23.04
CA LEU A 410 -19.25 -35.57 -22.10
C LEU A 410 -20.54 -35.35 -21.30
N ARG A 411 -21.15 -34.15 -21.34
CA ARG A 411 -22.40 -33.83 -20.63
C ARG A 411 -23.52 -34.87 -20.77
N PRO A 412 -23.86 -35.40 -21.97
CA PRO A 412 -24.91 -36.41 -22.08
C PRO A 412 -24.59 -37.70 -21.32
N GLU A 413 -23.31 -38.10 -21.25
CA GLU A 413 -22.88 -39.27 -20.49
C GLU A 413 -22.91 -39.01 -18.98
N ILE A 414 -22.55 -37.80 -18.55
CA ILE A 414 -22.67 -37.37 -17.15
C ILE A 414 -24.15 -37.34 -16.71
N ALA A 415 -25.06 -36.89 -17.58
CA ALA A 415 -26.49 -36.89 -17.30
C ALA A 415 -27.03 -38.32 -17.09
N LYS A 416 -26.65 -39.26 -17.96
CA LYS A 416 -26.99 -40.70 -17.81
C LYS A 416 -26.43 -41.31 -16.52
N LEU A 417 -25.21 -40.96 -16.13
CA LEU A 417 -24.64 -41.38 -14.85
C LEU A 417 -25.44 -40.82 -13.67
N LYS A 418 -25.90 -39.58 -13.76
CA LYS A 418 -26.72 -38.94 -12.72
C LYS A 418 -28.08 -39.62 -12.56
N GLU A 419 -28.73 -39.99 -13.66
CA GLU A 419 -29.98 -40.77 -13.64
C GLU A 419 -29.78 -42.14 -13.01
N LYS A 420 -28.64 -42.80 -13.28
CA LYS A 420 -28.33 -44.15 -12.77
C LYS A 420 -27.95 -44.18 -11.29
N PHE A 421 -27.23 -43.18 -10.79
CA PHE A 421 -26.63 -43.18 -9.44
C PHE A 421 -27.17 -42.09 -8.50
N GLY A 422 -28.26 -41.41 -8.86
CA GLY A 422 -28.69 -40.14 -8.26
C GLY A 422 -28.78 -40.06 -6.72
N ALA A 423 -29.02 -41.19 -6.02
CA ALA A 423 -29.05 -41.24 -4.55
C ALA A 423 -27.68 -41.50 -3.89
N ASP A 424 -26.73 -42.08 -4.61
CA ASP A 424 -25.38 -42.42 -4.11
C ASP A 424 -24.33 -41.47 -4.71
N GLN A 425 -24.13 -40.33 -4.03
CA GLN A 425 -23.14 -39.33 -4.44
C GLN A 425 -21.70 -39.88 -4.48
N GLN A 426 -21.38 -40.90 -3.66
CA GLN A 426 -20.04 -41.49 -3.64
C GLN A 426 -19.82 -42.35 -4.89
N ALA A 427 -20.79 -43.20 -5.24
CA ALA A 427 -20.75 -43.99 -6.48
C ALA A 427 -20.78 -43.09 -7.72
N MET A 428 -21.61 -42.04 -7.72
CA MET A 428 -21.68 -41.05 -8.80
C MET A 428 -20.32 -40.38 -9.04
N SER A 429 -19.67 -39.89 -7.98
CA SER A 429 -18.36 -39.22 -8.09
C SER A 429 -17.27 -40.16 -8.63
N MET A 430 -17.27 -41.43 -8.21
CA MET A 430 -16.31 -42.44 -8.71
C MET A 430 -16.49 -42.76 -10.20
N GLU A 431 -17.73 -43.03 -10.63
CA GLU A 431 -18.01 -43.33 -12.05
C GLU A 431 -17.80 -42.09 -12.93
N GLN A 432 -18.11 -40.89 -12.42
CA GLN A 432 -17.81 -39.63 -13.11
C GLN A 432 -16.31 -39.43 -13.31
N MET A 433 -15.48 -39.71 -12.28
CA MET A 433 -14.03 -39.64 -12.40
C MET A 433 -13.47 -40.71 -13.35
N LYS A 434 -14.05 -41.91 -13.36
CA LYS A 434 -13.71 -42.98 -14.31
C LYS A 434 -14.04 -42.56 -15.74
N LEU A 435 -15.20 -41.95 -15.96
CA LEU A 435 -15.60 -41.40 -17.25
C LEU A 435 -14.62 -40.33 -17.75
N PHE A 436 -14.25 -39.37 -16.89
CA PHE A 436 -13.25 -38.36 -17.25
C PHE A 436 -11.89 -38.95 -17.59
N ARG A 437 -11.46 -39.98 -16.85
CA ARG A 437 -10.23 -40.73 -17.12
C ARG A 437 -10.28 -41.42 -18.48
N GLU A 438 -11.38 -42.09 -18.79
CA GLU A 438 -11.57 -42.81 -20.05
C GLU A 438 -11.60 -41.89 -21.26
N ALA A 439 -12.17 -40.69 -21.10
CA ALA A 439 -12.18 -39.68 -22.13
C ALA A 439 -10.87 -38.85 -22.23
N GLY A 440 -9.92 -39.04 -21.30
CA GLY A 440 -8.69 -38.26 -21.24
C GLY A 440 -8.93 -36.77 -20.96
N VAL A 441 -9.90 -36.47 -20.09
CA VAL A 441 -10.31 -35.11 -19.72
C VAL A 441 -9.90 -34.82 -18.28
N ASN A 442 -9.26 -33.68 -18.05
CA ASN A 442 -8.92 -33.23 -16.70
C ASN A 442 -9.99 -32.22 -16.21
N PRO A 443 -10.82 -32.56 -15.21
CA PRO A 443 -11.85 -31.67 -14.69
C PRO A 443 -11.25 -30.39 -14.07
N LEU A 444 -10.02 -30.44 -13.56
CA LEU A 444 -9.29 -29.28 -13.03
C LEU A 444 -8.62 -28.44 -14.12
N GLY A 445 -8.52 -28.94 -15.35
CA GLY A 445 -7.92 -28.18 -16.46
C GLY A 445 -8.63 -26.85 -16.73
N GLY A 446 -9.93 -26.76 -16.39
CA GLY A 446 -10.74 -25.55 -16.54
C GLY A 446 -10.34 -24.42 -15.58
N CYS A 447 -9.90 -24.73 -14.36
CA CYS A 447 -9.61 -23.72 -13.33
C CYS A 447 -8.14 -23.27 -13.29
N ILE A 448 -7.24 -23.94 -14.02
CA ILE A 448 -5.81 -23.59 -14.07
C ILE A 448 -5.57 -22.11 -14.45
N PRO A 449 -6.22 -21.54 -15.47
CA PRO A 449 -6.02 -20.13 -15.79
C PRO A 449 -6.50 -19.20 -14.69
N ALA A 450 -7.59 -19.54 -14.00
CA ALA A 450 -8.10 -18.75 -12.88
C ALA A 450 -7.10 -18.76 -11.71
N LEU A 451 -6.44 -19.89 -11.44
CA LEU A 451 -5.42 -19.98 -10.40
C LEU A 451 -4.18 -19.14 -10.74
N LEU A 452 -3.70 -19.19 -11.98
CA LEU A 452 -2.57 -18.37 -12.43
C LEU A 452 -2.91 -16.87 -12.49
N GLN A 453 -4.18 -16.54 -12.72
CA GLN A 453 -4.66 -15.16 -12.74
C GLN A 453 -4.55 -14.48 -11.36
N ILE A 454 -4.66 -15.24 -10.26
CA ILE A 454 -4.64 -14.68 -8.90
C ILE A 454 -3.32 -13.94 -8.60
N PRO A 455 -2.12 -14.54 -8.76
CA PRO A 455 -0.84 -13.82 -8.62
C PRO A 455 -0.74 -12.56 -9.48
N ILE A 456 -1.20 -12.64 -10.73
CA ILE A 456 -1.11 -11.54 -11.70
C ILE A 456 -2.05 -10.40 -11.32
N PHE A 457 -3.24 -10.73 -10.83
CA PHE A 457 -4.17 -9.75 -10.27
C PHE A 457 -3.55 -9.02 -9.08
N PHE A 458 -2.96 -9.73 -8.10
CA PHE A 458 -2.31 -9.11 -6.96
C PHE A 458 -1.09 -8.27 -7.35
N ALA A 459 -0.33 -8.70 -8.37
CA ALA A 459 0.76 -7.92 -8.93
C ALA A 459 0.26 -6.58 -9.48
N LEU A 460 -0.72 -6.60 -10.38
CA LEU A 460 -1.29 -5.40 -10.98
C LEU A 460 -2.06 -4.53 -9.99
N PHE A 461 -2.75 -5.14 -9.02
CA PHE A 461 -3.39 -4.43 -7.91
C PHE A 461 -2.37 -3.62 -7.11
N SER A 462 -1.27 -4.23 -6.68
CA SER A 462 -0.23 -3.53 -5.91
C SER A 462 0.51 -2.50 -6.76
N PHE A 463 0.75 -2.80 -8.04
CA PHE A 463 1.39 -1.87 -8.97
C PHE A 463 0.55 -0.61 -9.22
N PHE A 464 -0.72 -0.73 -9.63
CA PHE A 464 -1.57 0.44 -9.89
C PHE A 464 -1.87 1.25 -8.64
N ASN A 465 -1.88 0.62 -7.46
CA ASN A 465 -2.06 1.34 -6.20
C ASN A 465 -0.85 2.17 -5.76
N SER A 466 0.36 1.74 -6.13
CA SER A 466 1.61 2.38 -5.70
C SER A 466 2.26 3.25 -6.79
N ASN A 467 1.89 3.08 -8.06
CA ASN A 467 2.52 3.79 -9.17
C ASN A 467 2.06 5.25 -9.26
N VAL A 468 2.95 6.15 -8.83
CA VAL A 468 2.75 7.61 -8.88
C VAL A 468 2.52 8.15 -10.30
N ALA A 469 2.99 7.45 -11.34
CA ALA A 469 2.84 7.91 -12.71
C ALA A 469 1.37 7.98 -13.16
N LEU A 470 0.46 7.25 -12.51
CA LEU A 470 -0.97 7.27 -12.83
C LEU A 470 -1.72 8.42 -12.15
N ARG A 471 -1.08 9.13 -11.22
CA ARG A 471 -1.69 10.17 -10.41
C ARG A 471 -1.91 11.44 -11.23
N GLY A 472 -3.14 11.92 -11.26
CA GLY A 472 -3.53 13.12 -12.01
C GLY A 472 -3.63 12.90 -13.53
N GLU A 473 -3.50 11.65 -13.99
CA GLU A 473 -3.59 11.31 -15.40
C GLU A 473 -5.05 11.02 -15.77
N SER A 474 -5.56 11.77 -16.74
CA SER A 474 -6.96 11.64 -17.19
C SER A 474 -7.09 10.62 -18.33
N PHE A 475 -8.23 9.92 -18.35
CA PHE A 475 -8.58 9.01 -19.44
C PHE A 475 -10.10 8.85 -19.55
N TRP A 476 -10.65 9.25 -20.70
CA TRP A 476 -12.09 9.24 -21.00
C TRP A 476 -12.92 9.92 -19.90
N PHE A 477 -13.59 9.13 -19.07
CA PHE A 477 -14.49 9.61 -18.01
C PHE A 477 -13.79 9.79 -16.66
N ALA A 478 -12.57 9.29 -16.50
CA ALA A 478 -11.79 9.46 -15.28
C ALA A 478 -10.87 10.68 -15.41
N ASN A 479 -11.01 11.61 -14.47
CA ASN A 479 -10.11 12.76 -14.37
C ASN A 479 -8.75 12.38 -13.77
N ASP A 480 -8.69 11.28 -13.02
CA ASP A 480 -7.47 10.76 -12.41
C ASP A 480 -7.57 9.23 -12.29
N LEU A 481 -6.67 8.53 -12.97
CA LEU A 481 -6.60 7.07 -13.01
C LEU A 481 -6.21 6.44 -11.65
N SER A 482 -5.62 7.22 -10.75
CA SER A 482 -5.17 6.75 -9.45
C SER A 482 -6.25 6.74 -8.37
N VAL A 483 -7.38 7.41 -8.59
CA VAL A 483 -8.53 7.44 -7.67
C VAL A 483 -9.72 6.76 -8.33
N TYR A 484 -10.79 6.50 -7.58
CA TYR A 484 -12.02 5.99 -8.18
C TYR A 484 -12.62 7.04 -9.12
N ASP A 485 -13.23 6.61 -10.23
CA ASP A 485 -13.98 7.52 -11.09
C ASP A 485 -15.38 7.73 -10.50
N SER A 486 -15.78 8.98 -10.29
CA SER A 486 -17.09 9.31 -9.71
C SER A 486 -17.89 10.23 -10.63
N VAL A 487 -18.46 9.63 -11.68
CA VAL A 487 -19.26 10.37 -12.66
C VAL A 487 -20.73 10.48 -12.23
N ILE A 488 -21.26 9.45 -11.56
CA ILE A 488 -22.65 9.40 -11.09
C ILE A 488 -22.66 9.45 -9.56
N HIS A 489 -23.23 10.50 -8.97
CA HIS A 489 -23.41 10.66 -7.53
C HIS A 489 -24.89 10.54 -7.14
N PHE A 490 -25.19 9.79 -6.08
CA PHE A 490 -26.58 9.58 -5.63
C PHE A 490 -27.06 10.61 -4.60
N GLY A 491 -26.15 11.36 -3.97
CA GLY A 491 -26.48 12.29 -2.87
C GLY A 491 -26.77 11.61 -1.53
N PHE A 492 -26.92 10.29 -1.49
CA PHE A 492 -27.04 9.46 -0.28
C PHE A 492 -26.04 8.30 -0.31
N ASN A 493 -25.69 7.77 0.87
CA ASN A 493 -24.73 6.69 1.02
C ASN A 493 -25.45 5.33 1.07
N ILE A 494 -25.26 4.49 0.04
CA ILE A 494 -25.78 3.12 0.01
C ILE A 494 -24.78 2.21 0.74
N PRO A 495 -25.23 1.37 1.71
CA PRO A 495 -24.37 0.40 2.36
C PRO A 495 -23.58 -0.44 1.35
N ILE A 496 -22.28 -0.61 1.59
CA ILE A 496 -21.32 -1.33 0.74
C ILE A 496 -20.96 -0.56 -0.55
N LEU A 497 -21.92 -0.11 -1.36
CA LEU A 497 -21.65 0.55 -2.65
C LEU A 497 -21.01 1.93 -2.50
N GLY A 498 -21.41 2.71 -1.48
CA GLY A 498 -20.99 4.09 -1.29
C GLY A 498 -22.01 5.10 -1.84
N ASN A 499 -21.53 6.30 -2.15
CA ASN A 499 -22.35 7.45 -2.58
C ASN A 499 -22.29 7.74 -4.10
N HIS A 500 -21.59 6.90 -4.86
CA HIS A 500 -21.38 7.08 -6.30
C HIS A 500 -21.36 5.74 -7.03
N ILE A 501 -21.44 5.76 -8.36
CA ILE A 501 -21.08 4.63 -9.23
C ILE A 501 -19.99 5.07 -10.19
N SER A 502 -18.93 4.26 -10.23
CA SER A 502 -17.86 4.33 -11.21
C SER A 502 -18.30 3.72 -12.55
N ILE A 503 -18.10 4.45 -13.65
CA ILE A 503 -18.34 3.99 -15.01
C ILE A 503 -17.38 2.85 -15.36
N PHE A 504 -16.09 2.95 -15.02
CA PHE A 504 -15.15 1.88 -15.34
C PHE A 504 -15.43 0.59 -14.55
N ASN A 505 -15.97 0.74 -13.33
CA ASN A 505 -16.48 -0.39 -12.58
C ASN A 505 -17.72 -1.01 -13.24
N LEU A 506 -18.66 -0.19 -13.69
CA LEU A 506 -19.84 -0.66 -14.41
C LEU A 506 -19.46 -1.41 -15.71
N THR A 507 -18.51 -0.89 -16.49
CA THR A 507 -18.02 -1.58 -17.68
C THR A 507 -17.29 -2.88 -17.34
N ALA A 508 -16.55 -2.93 -16.24
CA ALA A 508 -15.92 -4.15 -15.74
C ALA A 508 -16.97 -5.20 -15.35
N THR A 509 -18.04 -4.80 -14.68
CA THR A 509 -19.17 -5.67 -14.33
C THR A 509 -19.92 -6.17 -15.56
N ILE A 510 -20.23 -5.30 -16.52
CA ILE A 510 -20.93 -5.68 -17.76
C ILE A 510 -20.10 -6.68 -18.56
N THR A 511 -18.81 -6.40 -18.77
CA THR A 511 -17.91 -7.31 -19.50
C THR A 511 -17.76 -8.65 -18.78
N SER A 512 -17.69 -8.66 -17.45
CA SER A 512 -17.71 -9.90 -16.66
C SER A 512 -19.01 -10.68 -16.86
N PHE A 513 -20.14 -9.99 -16.88
CA PHE A 513 -21.45 -10.60 -17.09
C PHE A 513 -21.56 -11.23 -18.50
N LEU A 514 -21.03 -10.55 -19.53
CA LEU A 514 -20.96 -11.08 -20.89
C LEU A 514 -20.11 -12.36 -20.96
N ILE A 515 -18.95 -12.39 -20.29
CA ILE A 515 -18.14 -13.61 -20.18
C ILE A 515 -18.93 -14.73 -19.49
N SER A 516 -19.64 -14.41 -18.40
CA SER A 516 -20.44 -15.40 -17.67
C SER A 516 -21.57 -15.99 -18.53
N ILE A 517 -22.26 -15.16 -19.31
CA ILE A 517 -23.27 -15.63 -20.27
C ILE A 517 -22.63 -16.54 -21.32
N TYR A 518 -21.54 -16.11 -21.95
CA TYR A 518 -20.88 -16.86 -23.02
C TYR A 518 -20.29 -18.19 -22.52
N SER A 519 -19.76 -18.20 -21.29
CA SER A 519 -19.12 -19.35 -20.66
C SER A 519 -20.09 -20.33 -19.99
N MET A 520 -21.37 -19.96 -19.80
CA MET A 520 -22.38 -20.82 -19.14
C MET A 520 -22.50 -22.19 -19.80
N SER A 521 -22.35 -22.24 -21.13
CA SER A 521 -22.42 -23.47 -21.91
C SER A 521 -21.24 -24.42 -21.68
N MET A 522 -20.23 -24.02 -20.91
CA MET A 522 -19.04 -24.83 -20.58
C MET A 522 -18.97 -25.24 -19.11
N THR A 523 -19.84 -24.73 -18.23
CA THR A 523 -19.83 -25.09 -16.79
C THR A 523 -20.11 -26.59 -16.59
N PRO A 524 -19.21 -27.36 -15.96
CA PRO A 524 -19.30 -28.84 -15.88
C PRO A 524 -20.54 -29.40 -15.19
N ASP A 525 -21.07 -28.68 -14.20
CA ASP A 525 -22.21 -29.12 -13.39
C ASP A 525 -23.25 -27.99 -13.30
N GLN A 526 -24.26 -28.06 -14.16
CA GLN A 526 -25.43 -27.16 -14.09
C GLN A 526 -26.53 -27.69 -13.17
N SER A 527 -26.29 -28.86 -12.57
CA SER A 527 -27.30 -29.59 -11.81
C SER A 527 -27.31 -29.17 -10.34
N ASN A 528 -26.19 -28.61 -9.85
CA ASN A 528 -26.13 -27.84 -8.62
C ASN A 528 -26.51 -26.37 -8.91
N PRO A 529 -27.63 -25.85 -8.36
CA PRO A 529 -28.04 -24.46 -8.56
C PRO A 529 -26.96 -23.44 -8.13
N VAL A 530 -26.12 -23.77 -7.14
CA VAL A 530 -25.03 -22.90 -6.68
C VAL A 530 -24.01 -22.68 -7.79
N LEU A 531 -23.51 -23.76 -8.38
CA LEU A 531 -22.50 -23.69 -9.44
C LEU A 531 -23.06 -23.08 -10.73
N LYS A 532 -24.38 -23.22 -10.96
CA LYS A 532 -25.07 -22.60 -12.09
C LYS A 532 -25.15 -21.07 -11.96
N TYR A 533 -25.48 -20.54 -10.79
CA TYR A 533 -25.70 -19.10 -10.59
C TYR A 533 -24.46 -18.33 -10.12
N MET A 534 -23.45 -19.01 -9.56
CA MET A 534 -22.22 -18.37 -9.06
C MET A 534 -21.54 -17.44 -10.08
N PRO A 535 -21.41 -17.79 -11.39
CA PRO A 535 -20.83 -16.88 -12.38
C PRO A 535 -21.62 -15.59 -12.61
N TYR A 536 -22.91 -15.54 -12.29
CA TYR A 536 -23.75 -14.34 -12.43
C TYR A 536 -23.76 -13.48 -11.17
N ILE A 537 -23.64 -14.11 -10.00
CA ILE A 537 -23.57 -13.42 -8.71
C ILE A 537 -22.22 -12.70 -8.56
N PHE A 538 -21.13 -13.32 -9.03
CA PHE A 538 -19.77 -12.77 -8.86
C PHE A 538 -19.57 -11.38 -9.50
N PRO A 539 -19.98 -11.11 -10.76
CA PRO A 539 -19.94 -9.75 -11.34
C PRO A 539 -20.70 -8.70 -10.53
N VAL A 540 -21.85 -9.08 -9.94
CA VAL A 540 -22.65 -8.18 -9.11
C VAL A 540 -21.90 -7.88 -7.80
N PHE A 541 -21.29 -8.88 -7.18
CA PHE A 541 -20.42 -8.68 -6.02
C PHE A 541 -19.22 -7.77 -6.34
N LEU A 542 -18.58 -7.98 -7.50
CA LEU A 542 -17.47 -7.14 -7.96
C LEU A 542 -17.88 -5.67 -8.08
N LEU A 543 -19.11 -5.38 -8.54
CA LEU A 543 -19.61 -4.01 -8.64
C LEU A 543 -19.50 -3.29 -7.29
N PHE A 544 -19.89 -3.92 -6.18
CA PHE A 544 -19.82 -3.29 -4.86
C PHE A 544 -18.38 -3.09 -4.36
N PHE A 545 -17.50 -4.06 -4.64
CA PHE A 545 -16.13 -4.05 -4.17
C PHE A 545 -15.22 -3.10 -4.97
N PHE A 546 -15.33 -3.12 -6.30
CA PHE A 546 -14.47 -2.35 -7.20
C PHE A 546 -14.84 -0.87 -7.27
N ASN A 547 -16.01 -0.49 -6.77
CA ASN A 547 -16.45 0.90 -6.76
C ASN A 547 -15.57 1.82 -5.90
N ARG A 548 -14.81 1.27 -4.95
CA ARG A 548 -13.90 2.03 -4.08
C ARG A 548 -12.44 1.91 -4.51
N LEU A 549 -12.18 1.25 -5.63
CA LEU A 549 -10.83 1.00 -6.12
C LEU A 549 -10.45 2.03 -7.20
N PRO A 550 -9.15 2.24 -7.44
CA PRO A 550 -8.70 3.15 -8.49
C PRO A 550 -9.26 2.82 -9.87
N ALA A 551 -9.57 3.86 -10.66
CA ALA A 551 -10.03 3.77 -12.02
C ALA A 551 -9.06 2.97 -12.92
N ALA A 552 -7.75 3.08 -12.70
CA ALA A 552 -6.74 2.27 -13.41
C ALA A 552 -6.98 0.76 -13.26
N LEU A 553 -7.39 0.31 -12.07
CA LEU A 553 -7.61 -1.11 -11.80
C LEU A 553 -8.93 -1.60 -12.40
N THR A 554 -10.00 -0.81 -12.30
CA THR A 554 -11.30 -1.15 -12.89
C THR A 554 -11.24 -1.10 -14.43
N TRP A 555 -10.48 -0.15 -14.98
CA TRP A 555 -10.16 -0.09 -16.41
C TRP A 555 -9.34 -1.30 -16.87
N TYR A 556 -8.28 -1.64 -16.14
CA TYR A 556 -7.53 -2.89 -16.37
C TYR A 556 -8.48 -4.09 -16.42
N TYR A 557 -9.41 -4.20 -15.47
CA TYR A 557 -10.34 -5.33 -15.43
C TYR A 557 -11.28 -5.35 -16.64
N THR A 558 -11.78 -4.19 -17.07
CA THR A 558 -12.60 -4.04 -18.29
C THR A 558 -11.85 -4.54 -19.52
N VAL A 559 -10.63 -4.07 -19.75
CA VAL A 559 -9.80 -4.50 -20.90
C VAL A 559 -9.48 -5.98 -20.79
N SER A 560 -9.12 -6.44 -19.59
CA SER A 560 -8.78 -7.83 -19.30
C SER A 560 -9.92 -8.78 -19.63
N ASN A 561 -11.15 -8.40 -19.28
CA ASN A 561 -12.36 -9.13 -19.63
C ASN A 561 -12.66 -9.09 -21.13
N ALA A 562 -12.56 -7.91 -21.76
CA ALA A 562 -12.79 -7.78 -23.20
C ALA A 562 -11.83 -8.67 -24.01
N VAL A 563 -10.54 -8.67 -23.65
CA VAL A 563 -9.53 -9.55 -24.29
C VAL A 563 -9.83 -11.02 -24.00
N THR A 564 -10.24 -11.36 -22.77
CA THR A 564 -10.63 -12.74 -22.42
C THR A 564 -11.81 -13.21 -23.27
N LEU A 565 -12.84 -12.39 -23.41
CA LEU A 565 -14.01 -12.69 -24.24
C LEU A 565 -13.62 -12.87 -25.71
N LEU A 566 -12.75 -12.00 -26.23
CA LEU A 566 -12.24 -12.10 -27.60
C LEU A 566 -11.46 -13.40 -27.82
N ILE A 567 -10.51 -13.71 -26.94
CA ILE A 567 -9.73 -14.97 -26.98
C ILE A 567 -10.68 -16.17 -26.93
N GLN A 568 -11.68 -16.13 -26.06
CA GLN A 568 -12.66 -17.19 -25.91
C GLN A 568 -13.47 -17.40 -27.20
N ILE A 569 -13.98 -16.32 -27.80
CA ILE A 569 -14.73 -16.36 -29.06
C ILE A 569 -13.84 -16.93 -30.17
N VAL A 570 -12.59 -16.47 -30.27
CA VAL A 570 -11.65 -16.93 -31.29
C VAL A 570 -11.37 -18.43 -31.15
N ILE A 571 -11.07 -18.88 -29.92
CA ILE A 571 -10.79 -20.29 -29.64
C ILE A 571 -12.00 -21.16 -29.93
N GLN A 572 -13.19 -20.80 -29.44
CA GLN A 572 -14.39 -21.62 -29.60
C GLN A 572 -14.90 -21.68 -31.03
N LYS A 573 -14.82 -20.56 -31.78
CA LYS A 573 -15.39 -20.47 -33.13
C LYS A 573 -14.42 -20.91 -34.22
N TYR A 574 -13.13 -20.62 -34.09
CA TYR A 574 -12.16 -20.82 -35.17
C TYR A 574 -11.12 -21.91 -34.88
N ILE A 575 -10.86 -22.26 -33.62
CA ILE A 575 -9.78 -23.22 -33.27
C ILE A 575 -10.35 -24.57 -32.83
N ILE A 576 -11.46 -24.57 -32.08
CA ILE A 576 -12.06 -25.80 -31.56
C ILE A 576 -12.97 -26.44 -32.61
N ASP A 577 -12.51 -27.56 -33.12
CA ASP A 577 -13.25 -28.47 -34.00
C ASP A 577 -13.87 -29.59 -33.16
N HIS A 578 -15.21 -29.62 -33.11
CA HIS A 578 -15.96 -30.53 -32.25
C HIS A 578 -15.82 -32.00 -32.70
N ASP A 579 -15.73 -32.24 -34.00
CA ASP A 579 -15.61 -33.59 -34.55
C ASP A 579 -14.22 -34.17 -34.23
N LYS A 580 -13.18 -33.35 -34.37
CA LYS A 580 -11.82 -33.74 -33.94
C LYS A 580 -11.73 -33.99 -32.43
N ILE A 581 -12.56 -33.35 -31.61
CA ILE A 581 -12.62 -33.62 -30.16
C ILE A 581 -13.22 -35.00 -29.89
N LEU A 582 -14.34 -35.35 -30.54
CA LEU A 582 -14.99 -36.65 -30.38
C LEU A 582 -14.06 -37.80 -30.82
N VAL A 583 -13.42 -37.66 -31.98
CA VAL A 583 -12.42 -38.63 -32.48
C VAL A 583 -11.26 -38.79 -31.49
N LYS A 584 -10.77 -37.69 -30.89
CA LYS A 584 -9.72 -37.76 -29.85
C LYS A 584 -10.19 -38.44 -28.56
N ILE A 585 -11.43 -38.23 -28.15
CA ILE A 585 -12.01 -38.89 -26.97
C ILE A 585 -12.11 -40.40 -27.24
N GLU A 586 -12.62 -40.81 -28.40
CA GLU A 586 -12.71 -42.22 -28.80
C GLU A 586 -11.34 -42.88 -28.96
N ALA A 587 -10.36 -42.19 -29.57
CA ALA A 587 -8.99 -42.67 -29.66
C ALA A 587 -8.35 -42.85 -28.28
N ASN A 588 -8.61 -41.95 -27.34
CA ASN A 588 -8.11 -42.08 -25.96
C ASN A 588 -8.76 -43.24 -25.21
N ARG A 589 -10.04 -43.55 -25.48
CA ARG A 589 -10.71 -44.74 -24.93
C ARG A 589 -10.04 -46.04 -25.38
N LYS A 590 -9.47 -46.07 -26.59
CA LYS A 590 -8.81 -47.25 -27.19
C LYS A 590 -7.36 -47.47 -26.74
N LYS A 591 -6.73 -46.51 -26.03
CA LYS A 591 -5.32 -46.65 -25.59
C LYS A 591 -5.20 -47.53 -24.34
N PRO A 592 -4.18 -48.42 -24.27
CA PRO A 592 -3.91 -49.21 -23.07
C PRO A 592 -3.52 -48.29 -21.90
N LYS A 593 -4.14 -48.51 -20.74
CA LYS A 593 -4.10 -47.60 -19.60
C LYS A 593 -2.97 -47.97 -18.64
N THR A 594 -1.98 -47.09 -18.43
CA THR A 594 -1.03 -47.21 -17.32
C THR A 594 -1.59 -46.51 -16.08
N LYS A 595 -1.75 -47.24 -14.96
CA LYS A 595 -2.17 -46.66 -13.68
C LYS A 595 -1.05 -45.77 -13.11
N SER A 596 -1.38 -44.57 -12.66
CA SER A 596 -0.44 -43.70 -11.94
C SER A 596 -0.33 -44.13 -10.47
N LYS A 597 0.86 -44.02 -9.86
CA LYS A 597 1.11 -44.38 -8.44
C LYS A 597 0.14 -43.70 -7.44
N TRP A 598 -0.33 -42.48 -7.76
CA TRP A 598 -1.33 -41.80 -6.94
C TRP A 598 -2.72 -42.45 -7.04
N GLN A 599 -3.06 -43.02 -8.21
CA GLN A 599 -4.33 -43.69 -8.47
C GLN A 599 -4.42 -45.03 -7.73
N GLU A 600 -3.34 -45.79 -7.69
CA GLU A 600 -3.26 -47.03 -6.89
C GLU A 600 -3.46 -46.74 -5.41
N ARG A 601 -2.83 -45.67 -4.89
CA ARG A 601 -3.02 -45.23 -3.50
C ARG A 601 -4.46 -44.81 -3.21
N PHE A 602 -5.12 -44.10 -4.11
CA PHE A 602 -6.51 -43.70 -3.93
C PHE A 602 -7.47 -44.89 -3.94
N GLU A 603 -7.31 -45.83 -4.88
CA GLU A 603 -8.08 -47.07 -4.94
C GLU A 603 -7.89 -47.92 -3.65
N GLN A 604 -6.66 -48.03 -3.15
CA GLN A 604 -6.35 -48.73 -1.89
C GLN A 604 -7.02 -48.09 -0.66
N VAL A 605 -6.99 -46.76 -0.55
CA VAL A 605 -7.65 -46.04 0.56
C VAL A 605 -9.16 -46.24 0.51
N GLN A 606 -9.77 -46.27 -0.67
CA GLN A 606 -11.21 -46.52 -0.83
C GLN A 606 -11.59 -47.97 -0.49
N GLU A 607 -10.80 -48.95 -0.91
CA GLU A 607 -11.03 -50.35 -0.54
C GLU A 607 -10.91 -50.56 0.98
N GLN A 608 -9.96 -49.89 1.62
CA GLN A 608 -9.84 -49.88 3.08
C GLN A 608 -11.08 -49.27 3.74
N GLN A 609 -11.60 -48.15 3.24
CA GLN A 609 -12.84 -47.54 3.76
C GLN A 609 -14.06 -48.45 3.59
N LYS A 610 -14.18 -49.15 2.45
CA LYS A 610 -15.26 -50.12 2.21
C LYS A 610 -15.17 -51.32 3.17
N LYS A 611 -13.95 -51.85 3.37
CA LYS A 611 -13.70 -52.94 4.34
C LYS A 611 -14.03 -52.50 5.76
N MET A 612 -13.64 -51.29 6.19
CA MET A 612 -13.97 -50.78 7.52
C MET A 612 -15.48 -50.60 7.72
N LYS A 613 -16.23 -50.11 6.72
CA LYS A 613 -17.70 -50.00 6.80
C LYS A 613 -18.38 -51.37 6.89
N GLN A 614 -17.87 -52.38 6.16
CA GLN A 614 -18.38 -53.75 6.24
C GLN A 614 -18.10 -54.41 7.60
N VAL A 615 -16.94 -54.15 8.20
CA VAL A 615 -16.60 -54.62 9.56
C VAL A 615 -17.49 -53.95 10.61
N GLN A 616 -17.73 -52.64 10.50
CA GLN A 616 -18.65 -51.91 11.39
C GLN A 616 -20.11 -52.36 11.28
N GLN A 617 -20.56 -52.79 10.09
CA GLN A 617 -21.90 -53.35 9.91
C GLN A 617 -22.02 -54.79 10.42
N LYS A 618 -20.93 -55.58 10.39
CA LYS A 618 -20.90 -56.92 10.99
C LYS A 618 -20.82 -56.92 12.52
N GLY A 619 -20.23 -55.88 13.13
CA GLY A 619 -20.17 -55.73 14.60
C GLY A 619 -21.44 -55.13 15.24
N LYS A 620 -22.47 -54.81 14.43
CA LYS A 620 -23.78 -54.30 14.89
C LYS A 620 -24.93 -55.32 14.72
N LYS A 621 -24.62 -56.56 14.37
CA LYS A 621 -25.59 -57.67 14.32
C LYS A 621 -25.49 -58.55 15.54
#